data_AF-A0A970EY29-F1
#
_entry.id   AF-A0A970EY29-F1
#
_cell.length_a   1.000
_cell.length_b   1.000
_cell.length_c   1.000
_cell.angle_alpha   90.00
_cell.angle_beta   90.00
_cell.angle_gamma   90.00
#
_symmetry.space_group_name_H-M   'P 1'
#
loop_
_entity.id
_entity.type
_entity.pdbx_description
1 polymer ?
#
loop_
_entity_poly.entity_id
_entity_poly.type
_entity_poly.pdbx_seq_one_letter_code
_entity_poly.pdbx_strand_id
1 'polypeptide(L)'
;MKSRAGLFDIVHLLTENGYETTVLSTTKRGDATEYAASLDRYYDMVLCCGGDGTLNETITGMMKSQKRIPIAYIPTGTANDLAASLGLPRNIKKAVGIAINGRACPHDIGLFNNRSYFTYVASFGAFTKVSYATAQQAKNAVGYLAYFFEGLKNMSEIKPYRVRVECREITEENEFL
;
A
#
# COMPACT_ATOMS: atom_id res chain seq x y z
N MET A 1 8.42 -15.32 -12.57
CA MET A 1 7.21 -15.74 -11.82
C MET A 1 7.55 -15.73 -10.34
N LYS A 2 7.21 -14.67 -9.57
CA LYS A 2 7.46 -14.65 -8.11
C LYS A 2 6.63 -15.79 -7.49
N SER A 3 7.28 -16.68 -6.75
CA SER A 3 6.81 -18.03 -6.45
C SER A 3 5.50 -18.09 -5.66
N ARG A 4 4.61 -19.02 -6.04
CA ARG A 4 3.46 -19.49 -5.25
C ARG A 4 3.82 -20.10 -3.88
N ALA A 5 5.12 -20.26 -3.57
CA ALA A 5 5.61 -20.92 -2.37
C ALA A 5 5.12 -20.29 -1.05
N GLY A 6 4.92 -18.96 -1.00
CA GLY A 6 4.49 -18.30 0.23
C GLY A 6 3.00 -18.50 0.57
N LEU A 7 2.13 -18.74 -0.40
CA LEU A 7 0.69 -18.82 -0.16
C LEU A 7 0.31 -20.07 0.64
N PHE A 8 0.86 -21.23 0.28
CA PHE A 8 0.61 -22.47 1.01
C PHE A 8 1.09 -22.37 2.45
N ASP A 9 2.26 -21.78 2.69
CA ASP A 9 2.78 -21.54 4.05
C ASP A 9 1.85 -20.64 4.86
N ILE A 10 1.32 -19.57 4.26
CA ILE A 10 0.38 -18.65 4.92
C ILE A 10 -0.91 -19.38 5.29
N VAL A 11 -1.52 -20.08 4.34
CA VAL A 11 -2.78 -20.81 4.55
C VAL A 11 -2.60 -21.90 5.60
N HIS A 12 -1.48 -22.63 5.54
CA HIS A 12 -1.15 -23.65 6.53
C HIS A 12 -1.01 -23.06 7.94
N LEU A 13 -0.25 -21.98 8.12
CA LEU A 13 -0.10 -21.31 9.42
C LEU A 13 -1.43 -20.78 9.96
N LEU A 14 -2.28 -20.21 9.11
CA LEU A 14 -3.62 -19.76 9.51
C LEU A 14 -4.47 -20.96 9.98
N THR A 15 -4.44 -22.06 9.23
CA THR A 15 -5.20 -23.28 9.54
C THR A 15 -4.75 -23.90 10.87
N GLU A 16 -3.43 -23.98 11.11
CA GLU A 16 -2.86 -24.47 12.37
C GLU A 16 -3.25 -23.60 13.58
N ASN A 17 -3.62 -22.34 13.34
CA ASN A 17 -4.08 -21.40 14.36
C ASN A 17 -5.61 -21.23 14.38
N GLY A 18 -6.35 -22.16 13.76
CA GLY A 18 -7.82 -22.23 13.85
C GLY A 18 -8.59 -21.27 12.94
N TYR A 19 -7.94 -20.67 11.93
CA TYR A 19 -8.61 -19.80 10.96
C TYR A 19 -9.14 -20.59 9.76
N GLU A 20 -10.41 -20.37 9.42
CA GLU A 20 -10.95 -20.74 8.12
C GLU A 20 -10.54 -19.68 7.07
N THR A 21 -9.90 -20.11 5.98
CA THR A 21 -9.29 -19.19 5.03
C THR A 21 -9.97 -19.24 3.66
N THR A 22 -10.49 -18.09 3.20
CA THR A 22 -10.89 -17.89 1.80
C THR A 22 -9.77 -17.18 1.05
N VAL A 23 -9.29 -17.77 -0.06
CA VAL A 23 -8.21 -17.19 -0.88
C VAL A 23 -8.79 -16.49 -2.11
N LEU A 24 -8.57 -15.18 -2.22
CA LEU A 24 -8.96 -14.37 -3.37
C LEU A 24 -7.70 -13.90 -4.11
N SER A 25 -7.46 -14.43 -5.31
CA SER A 25 -6.29 -14.06 -6.12
C SER A 25 -6.63 -12.90 -7.06
N THR A 26 -5.85 -11.82 -6.98
CA THR A 26 -5.98 -10.68 -7.89
C THR A 26 -5.33 -10.99 -9.24
N THR A 27 -6.01 -10.66 -10.33
CA THR A 27 -5.56 -10.85 -11.72
C THR A 27 -5.36 -9.53 -12.47
N LYS A 28 -6.07 -8.48 -12.05
CA LYS A 28 -5.99 -7.14 -12.63
C LYS A 28 -6.06 -6.07 -11.55
N ARG A 29 -5.71 -4.86 -11.94
CA ARG A 29 -5.86 -3.66 -11.11
C ARG A 29 -7.31 -3.49 -10.68
N GLY A 30 -7.55 -3.21 -9.40
CA GLY A 30 -8.87 -3.00 -8.83
C GLY A 30 -9.53 -4.24 -8.24
N ASP A 31 -9.01 -5.45 -8.50
CA ASP A 31 -9.56 -6.68 -7.93
C ASP A 31 -9.56 -6.64 -6.40
N ALA A 32 -8.46 -6.20 -5.77
CA ALA A 32 -8.39 -6.10 -4.31
C ALA A 32 -9.38 -5.07 -3.75
N THR A 33 -9.67 -4.00 -4.49
CA THR A 33 -10.72 -3.03 -4.12
C THR A 33 -12.10 -3.65 -4.20
N GLU A 34 -12.41 -4.37 -5.28
CA GLU A 34 -13.69 -5.03 -5.47
C GLU A 34 -13.94 -6.10 -4.39
N TYR A 35 -12.95 -6.95 -4.15
CA TYR A 35 -13.01 -7.99 -3.13
C TYR A 35 -13.21 -7.39 -1.74
N ALA A 36 -12.35 -6.46 -1.31
CA ALA A 36 -12.47 -5.87 0.02
C ALA A 36 -13.78 -5.08 0.23
N ALA A 37 -14.35 -4.50 -0.83
CA ALA A 37 -15.65 -3.84 -0.77
C ALA A 37 -16.83 -4.83 -0.67
N SER A 38 -16.71 -6.02 -1.25
CA SER A 38 -17.77 -7.03 -1.30
C SER A 38 -17.78 -7.99 -0.10
N LEU A 39 -16.69 -8.08 0.68
CA LEU A 39 -16.60 -8.97 1.83
C LEU A 39 -17.74 -8.79 2.83
N ASP A 40 -18.30 -9.90 3.29
CA ASP A 40 -19.36 -9.93 4.32
C ASP A 40 -18.86 -9.82 5.76
N ARG A 41 -19.78 -9.52 6.69
CA ARG A 41 -19.46 -9.34 8.12
C ARG A 41 -18.99 -10.62 8.82
N TYR A 42 -18.91 -11.74 8.10
CA TYR A 42 -18.48 -13.03 8.61
C TYR A 42 -16.95 -13.18 8.69
N TYR A 43 -16.18 -12.25 8.10
CA TYR A 43 -14.73 -12.28 8.20
C TYR A 43 -14.23 -11.42 9.36
N ASP A 44 -13.39 -12.01 10.22
CA ASP A 44 -12.74 -11.32 11.33
C ASP A 44 -11.53 -10.49 10.89
N MET A 45 -10.93 -10.82 9.74
CA MET A 45 -9.70 -10.20 9.25
C MET A 45 -9.56 -10.33 7.73
N VAL A 46 -9.00 -9.30 7.11
CA VAL A 46 -8.52 -9.34 5.72
C VAL A 46 -7.00 -9.42 5.73
N LEU A 47 -6.44 -10.53 5.24
CA LEU A 47 -4.99 -10.68 5.10
C LEU A 47 -4.53 -10.26 3.69
N CYS A 48 -4.06 -9.02 3.56
CA CYS A 48 -3.53 -8.50 2.30
C CYS A 48 -2.11 -9.02 2.06
N CYS A 49 -1.91 -9.81 1.01
CA CYS A 49 -0.59 -10.30 0.60
C CYS A 49 -0.15 -9.59 -0.69
N GLY A 50 0.81 -8.66 -0.61
CA GLY A 50 1.22 -7.91 -1.80
C GLY A 50 2.19 -6.76 -1.54
N GLY A 51 2.28 -5.84 -2.50
CA GLY A 51 2.98 -4.57 -2.33
C GLY A 51 2.06 -3.43 -1.90
N ASP A 52 2.62 -2.22 -1.78
CA ASP A 52 1.88 -1.02 -1.35
C ASP A 52 0.65 -0.74 -2.24
N GLY A 53 0.73 -1.03 -3.54
CA GLY A 53 -0.41 -0.89 -4.45
C GLY A 53 -1.58 -1.82 -4.11
N THR A 54 -1.31 -3.10 -3.83
CA THR A 54 -2.33 -4.08 -3.40
C THR A 54 -2.94 -3.69 -2.06
N LEU A 55 -2.11 -3.19 -1.14
CA LEU A 55 -2.57 -2.70 0.15
C LEU A 55 -3.48 -1.47 -0.01
N ASN A 56 -3.08 -0.51 -0.84
CA ASN A 56 -3.89 0.68 -1.12
C ASN A 56 -5.22 0.32 -1.78
N GLU A 57 -5.24 -0.65 -2.70
CA GLU A 57 -6.49 -1.16 -3.29
C GLU A 57 -7.39 -1.83 -2.24
N THR A 58 -6.82 -2.66 -1.37
CA THR A 58 -7.55 -3.32 -0.27
C THR A 58 -8.16 -2.29 0.68
N ILE A 59 -7.38 -1.29 1.11
CA ILE A 59 -7.84 -0.19 1.96
C ILE A 59 -8.92 0.64 1.25
N THR A 60 -8.73 0.94 -0.04
CA THR A 60 -9.75 1.64 -0.83
C THR A 60 -11.08 0.88 -0.84
N GLY A 61 -11.06 -0.45 -0.97
CA GLY A 61 -12.25 -1.28 -0.89
C GLY A 61 -12.88 -1.25 0.50
N MET A 62 -12.07 -1.37 1.56
CA MET A 62 -12.53 -1.31 2.94
C MET A 62 -13.14 0.06 3.31
N MET A 63 -12.56 1.16 2.82
CA MET A 63 -13.08 2.51 3.03
C MET A 63 -14.41 2.74 2.31
N LYS A 64 -14.63 2.08 1.15
CA LYS A 64 -15.91 2.08 0.43
C LYS A 64 -16.95 1.14 1.06
N SER A 65 -16.50 0.17 1.86
CA SER A 65 -17.38 -0.73 2.58
C SER A 65 -18.00 -0.03 3.80
N GLN A 66 -19.24 -0.41 4.12
CA GLN A 66 -19.90 -0.07 5.39
C GLN A 66 -19.33 -0.88 6.57
N LYS A 67 -18.42 -1.82 6.29
CA LYS A 67 -17.80 -2.72 7.25
C LYS A 67 -16.40 -2.18 7.61
N ARG A 68 -15.91 -2.56 8.79
CA ARG A 68 -14.60 -2.15 9.33
C ARG A 68 -13.85 -3.39 9.79
N ILE A 69 -13.58 -4.28 8.85
CA ILE A 69 -12.82 -5.52 9.11
C ILE A 69 -11.34 -5.13 9.17
N PRO A 70 -10.59 -5.51 10.23
CA PRO A 70 -9.17 -5.27 10.33
C PRO A 70 -8.40 -5.82 9.13
N ILE A 71 -7.39 -5.06 8.66
CA ILE A 71 -6.50 -5.48 7.58
C ILE A 71 -5.14 -5.84 8.19
N ALA A 72 -4.71 -7.07 8.01
CA ALA A 72 -3.34 -7.49 8.25
C ALA A 72 -2.55 -7.48 6.94
N TYR A 73 -1.29 -7.07 6.98
CA TYR A 73 -0.46 -6.88 5.78
C TYR A 73 0.75 -7.81 5.77
N ILE A 74 0.86 -8.66 4.75
CA ILE A 74 2.02 -9.50 4.45
C ILE A 74 2.80 -8.86 3.28
N PRO A 75 3.94 -8.19 3.55
CA PRO A 75 4.65 -7.39 2.56
C PRO A 75 5.48 -8.24 1.60
N THR A 76 4.85 -8.72 0.52
CA THR A 76 5.48 -9.55 -0.53
C THR A 76 5.88 -8.75 -1.78
N GLY A 77 5.60 -7.45 -1.80
CA GLY A 77 6.03 -6.53 -2.86
C GLY A 77 7.51 -6.16 -2.81
N THR A 78 7.94 -5.28 -3.70
CA THR A 78 9.36 -4.88 -3.83
C THR A 78 9.74 -3.72 -2.89
N ALA A 79 8.89 -2.69 -2.79
CA ALA A 79 9.13 -1.52 -1.92
C ALA A 79 8.62 -1.81 -0.49
N ASN A 80 7.29 -1.89 -0.32
CA ASN A 80 6.60 -2.13 0.95
C ASN A 80 6.93 -1.02 1.97
N ASP A 81 6.85 0.23 1.52
CA ASP A 81 7.25 1.42 2.29
C ASP A 81 6.38 1.60 3.54
N LEU A 82 5.08 1.28 3.45
CA LEU A 82 4.19 1.33 4.61
C LEU A 82 4.56 0.23 5.63
N ALA A 83 4.88 -0.98 5.17
CA ALA A 83 5.34 -2.04 6.07
C ALA A 83 6.64 -1.64 6.78
N ALA A 84 7.59 -1.04 6.06
CA ALA A 84 8.83 -0.55 6.67
C ALA A 84 8.56 0.52 7.74
N SER A 85 7.68 1.48 7.45
CA SER A 85 7.29 2.54 8.37
C SER A 85 6.57 2.02 9.63
N LEU A 86 5.78 0.94 9.48
CA LEU A 86 5.09 0.26 10.57
C LEU A 86 5.99 -0.78 11.30
N GLY A 87 7.24 -0.96 10.88
CA GLY A 87 8.14 -1.96 11.47
C GLY A 87 7.74 -3.41 11.18
N LEU A 88 6.94 -3.66 10.14
CA LEU A 88 6.50 -5.01 9.77
C LEU A 88 7.64 -5.82 9.13
N PRO A 89 7.82 -7.09 9.55
CA PRO A 89 8.88 -7.93 9.02
C PRO A 89 8.59 -8.38 7.59
N ARG A 90 9.63 -8.49 6.77
CA ARG A 90 9.55 -9.09 5.41
C ARG A 90 9.43 -10.62 5.41
N ASN A 91 9.78 -11.27 6.52
CA ASN A 91 9.64 -12.72 6.64
C ASN A 91 8.15 -13.08 6.80
N ILE A 92 7.64 -13.90 5.87
CA ILE A 92 6.22 -14.28 5.82
C ILE A 92 5.74 -14.88 7.14
N LYS A 93 6.47 -15.83 7.72
CA LYS A 93 6.06 -16.49 8.98
C LYS A 93 5.94 -15.50 10.12
N LYS A 94 6.90 -14.56 10.24
CA LYS A 94 6.84 -13.49 11.24
C LYS A 94 5.67 -12.54 11.02
N ALA A 95 5.40 -12.15 9.77
CA ALA A 95 4.29 -11.27 9.42
C ALA A 95 2.92 -11.93 9.69
N VAL A 96 2.78 -13.21 9.37
CA VAL A 96 1.59 -14.01 9.72
C VAL A 96 1.45 -14.15 11.24
N GLY A 97 2.55 -14.35 11.96
CA GLY A 97 2.55 -14.37 13.43
C GLY A 97 2.01 -13.06 14.03
N ILE A 98 2.35 -11.91 13.44
CA ILE A 98 1.78 -10.60 13.81
C ILE A 98 0.31 -10.50 13.42
N ALA A 99 -0.09 -11.01 12.26
CA ALA A 99 -1.50 -11.03 11.88
C ALA A 99 -2.36 -11.80 12.89
N ILE A 100 -1.87 -12.97 13.35
CA ILE A 100 -2.59 -13.86 14.27
C ILE A 100 -2.58 -13.34 15.71
N ASN A 101 -1.42 -12.92 16.22
CA ASN A 101 -1.22 -12.63 17.65
C ASN A 101 -1.11 -11.13 17.95
N GLY A 102 -1.05 -10.30 16.92
CA GLY A 102 -0.90 -8.86 17.06
C GLY A 102 -2.19 -8.20 17.50
N ARG A 103 -2.08 -6.90 17.80
CA ARG A 103 -3.23 -6.06 18.15
C ARG A 103 -3.58 -5.15 16.99
N ALA A 104 -4.84 -5.15 16.57
CA ALA A 104 -5.33 -4.16 15.62
C ALA A 104 -5.23 -2.75 16.22
N CYS A 105 -4.65 -1.83 15.46
CA CYS A 105 -4.56 -0.42 15.82
C CYS A 105 -5.28 0.43 14.75
N PRO A 106 -5.94 1.53 15.14
CA PRO A 106 -6.43 2.51 14.18
C PRO A 106 -5.27 3.04 13.32
N HIS A 107 -5.54 3.24 12.04
CA HIS A 107 -4.60 3.84 11.09
C HIS A 107 -5.35 4.86 10.24
N ASP A 108 -4.87 6.09 10.23
CA ASP A 108 -5.51 7.18 9.51
C ASP A 108 -5.29 7.02 8.01
N ILE A 109 -6.36 7.21 7.23
CA ILE A 109 -6.33 7.10 5.77
C ILE A 109 -6.62 8.48 5.16
N GLY A 110 -5.74 8.91 4.27
CA GLY A 110 -5.92 10.15 3.53
C GLY A 110 -6.96 9.99 2.41
N LEU A 111 -7.74 11.04 2.16
CA LEU A 111 -8.70 11.12 1.06
C LEU A 111 -8.37 12.33 0.18
N PHE A 112 -8.07 12.06 -1.08
CA PHE A 112 -7.75 13.08 -2.07
C PHE A 112 -8.96 13.34 -2.98
N ASN A 113 -9.36 14.62 -3.07
CA ASN A 113 -10.46 15.11 -3.92
C ASN A 113 -11.76 14.31 -3.78
N ASN A 114 -12.08 13.80 -2.58
CA ASN A 114 -13.24 12.94 -2.30
C ASN A 114 -13.38 11.72 -3.23
N ARG A 115 -12.28 11.25 -3.82
CA ARG A 115 -12.28 10.18 -4.83
C ARG A 115 -11.27 9.08 -4.56
N SER A 116 -10.06 9.45 -4.14
CA SER A 116 -8.94 8.51 -4.06
C SER A 116 -8.38 8.44 -2.66
N TYR A 117 -8.30 7.25 -2.09
CA TYR A 117 -7.66 7.02 -0.81
C TYR A 117 -6.15 6.81 -0.97
N PHE A 118 -5.38 7.24 0.02
CA PHE A 118 -3.93 6.99 0.13
C PHE A 118 -3.53 6.70 1.58
N THR A 119 -2.45 5.95 1.76
CA THR A 119 -2.07 5.37 3.06
C THR A 119 -0.88 6.03 3.73
N TYR A 120 0.01 6.67 2.97
CA TYR A 120 1.26 7.19 3.53
C TYR A 120 1.64 8.58 3.00
N VAL A 121 1.58 8.79 1.69
CA VAL A 121 2.00 10.07 1.10
C VAL A 121 1.10 10.48 -0.06
N ALA A 122 0.73 11.76 -0.07
CA ALA A 122 0.21 12.47 -1.23
C ALA A 122 1.21 13.58 -1.57
N SER A 123 1.79 13.53 -2.75
CA SER A 123 2.81 14.48 -3.22
C SER A 123 2.42 15.08 -4.56
N PHE A 124 2.82 16.33 -4.78
CA PHE A 124 2.69 17.08 -6.03
C PHE A 124 4.05 17.69 -6.39
N GLY A 125 4.15 18.32 -7.56
CA GLY A 125 5.40 18.91 -8.05
C GLY A 125 6.29 17.94 -8.80
N ALA A 126 7.53 18.35 -9.09
CA ALA A 126 8.41 17.61 -9.99
C ALA A 126 8.81 16.20 -9.52
N PHE A 127 8.65 15.91 -8.23
CA PHE A 127 8.86 14.57 -7.67
C PHE A 127 7.78 13.55 -8.08
N THR A 128 6.69 13.96 -8.75
CA THR A 128 5.62 13.05 -9.23
C THR A 128 5.89 12.45 -10.61
N LYS A 129 6.69 13.09 -11.47
CA LYS A 129 6.96 12.64 -12.85
C LYS A 129 7.85 11.41 -12.96
N VAL A 130 8.59 11.09 -11.89
CA VAL A 130 9.52 9.96 -11.93
C VAL A 130 8.78 8.65 -11.73
N SER A 131 7.75 8.59 -10.87
CA SER A 131 7.11 7.32 -10.44
C SER A 131 6.33 6.54 -11.52
N TYR A 132 5.94 7.20 -12.62
CA TYR A 132 5.06 6.64 -13.66
C TYR A 132 5.74 6.35 -15.01
N ALA A 133 6.99 6.76 -15.22
CA ALA A 133 7.60 6.79 -16.55
C ALA A 133 8.43 5.56 -16.92
N THR A 134 8.46 4.50 -16.12
CA THR A 134 9.42 3.40 -16.34
C THR A 134 8.80 2.02 -16.16
N ALA A 135 8.93 1.22 -17.22
CA ALA A 135 8.42 -0.14 -17.32
C ALA A 135 8.88 -1.01 -16.15
N GLN A 136 8.01 -1.92 -15.71
CA GLN A 136 8.15 -2.81 -14.55
C GLN A 136 9.49 -3.57 -14.47
N GLN A 137 10.21 -3.71 -15.60
CA GLN A 137 11.51 -4.37 -15.71
C GLN A 137 12.66 -3.54 -15.09
N ALA A 138 12.63 -2.21 -15.17
CA ALA A 138 13.68 -1.35 -14.60
C ALA A 138 13.67 -1.34 -13.06
N LYS A 139 12.48 -1.50 -12.45
CA LYS A 139 12.28 -1.57 -10.98
C LYS A 139 12.96 -2.77 -10.31
N ASN A 140 13.33 -3.81 -11.07
CA ASN A 140 13.92 -5.03 -10.52
C ASN A 140 15.45 -5.06 -10.62
N ALA A 141 16.07 -4.24 -11.49
CA ALA A 141 17.51 -4.31 -11.79
C ALA A 141 18.33 -3.19 -11.11
N VAL A 142 17.70 -2.06 -10.83
CA VAL A 142 18.38 -0.83 -10.41
C VAL A 142 17.68 -0.37 -9.13
N GLY A 143 18.33 -0.55 -7.98
CA GLY A 143 17.71 -0.31 -6.67
C GLY A 143 17.04 1.06 -6.55
N TYR A 144 16.00 1.14 -5.70
CA TYR A 144 15.15 2.32 -5.45
C TYR A 144 15.91 3.66 -5.36
N LEU A 145 17.11 3.65 -4.78
CA LEU A 145 17.96 4.83 -4.66
C LEU A 145 18.49 5.33 -6.02
N ALA A 146 18.92 4.44 -6.90
CA ALA A 146 19.39 4.83 -8.23
C ALA A 146 18.25 5.38 -9.09
N TYR A 147 17.02 4.92 -8.87
CA TYR A 147 15.82 5.50 -9.47
C TYR A 147 15.54 6.93 -8.98
N PHE A 148 15.67 7.15 -7.66
CA PHE A 148 15.58 8.48 -7.07
C PHE A 148 16.65 9.42 -7.64
N PHE A 149 17.88 8.95 -7.84
CA PHE A 149 18.97 9.71 -8.46
C PHE A 149 18.78 9.99 -9.95
N GLU A 150 18.14 9.08 -10.70
CA GLU A 150 17.83 9.33 -12.11
C GLU A 150 16.68 10.35 -12.27
N GLY A 151 15.78 10.41 -11.30
CA GLY A 151 14.78 11.48 -11.16
C GLY A 151 15.39 12.87 -10.91
N LEU A 152 16.52 12.93 -10.17
CA LEU A 152 17.25 14.17 -9.90
C LEU A 152 17.98 14.73 -11.13
N LYS A 153 18.18 13.94 -12.19
CA LYS A 153 18.89 14.38 -13.41
C LYS A 153 18.13 15.46 -14.20
N ASN A 154 16.83 15.61 -13.97
CA ASN A 154 15.97 16.63 -14.60
C ASN A 154 15.64 17.80 -13.67
N MET A 155 16.39 18.00 -12.58
CA MET A 155 16.16 19.10 -11.63
C MET A 155 16.15 20.50 -12.27
N SER A 156 16.86 20.67 -13.38
CA SER A 156 16.93 21.94 -14.12
C SER A 156 15.66 22.31 -14.90
N GLU A 157 14.72 21.38 -15.07
CA GLU A 157 13.43 21.64 -15.77
C GLU A 157 12.24 21.82 -14.81
N ILE A 158 12.47 21.72 -13.50
CA ILE A 158 11.43 21.84 -12.48
C ILE A 158 11.03 23.31 -12.37
N LYS A 159 9.84 23.64 -12.88
CA LYS A 159 9.27 24.98 -12.74
C LYS A 159 8.54 25.09 -11.40
N PRO A 160 8.74 26.16 -10.63
CA PRO A 160 7.94 26.42 -9.45
C PRO A 160 6.46 26.57 -9.82
N TYR A 161 5.60 26.01 -8.98
CA TYR A 161 4.15 26.16 -9.03
C TYR A 161 3.72 27.03 -7.86
N ARG A 162 2.94 28.07 -8.16
CA ARG A 162 2.28 28.85 -7.11
C ARG A 162 1.13 28.02 -6.53
N VAL A 163 1.23 27.67 -5.26
CA VAL A 163 0.26 26.82 -4.54
C VAL A 163 -0.18 27.53 -3.28
N ARG A 164 -1.48 27.42 -2.99
CA ARG A 164 -2.06 27.76 -1.70
C ARG A 164 -2.30 26.50 -0.90
N VAL A 165 -1.75 26.44 0.30
CA VAL A 165 -1.94 25.37 1.28
C VAL A 165 -2.77 25.93 2.43
N GLU A 166 -3.82 25.21 2.79
CA GLU A 166 -4.70 25.57 3.91
C GLU A 166 -4.93 24.32 4.77
N CYS A 167 -4.49 24.35 6.01
CA CYS A 167 -4.76 23.37 7.06
C CYS A 167 -5.16 24.08 8.35
N ARG A 168 -5.39 23.33 9.43
CA ARG A 168 -5.84 23.95 10.71
C ARG A 168 -4.80 24.91 11.28
N GLU A 169 -3.52 24.63 11.07
CA GLU A 169 -2.43 25.43 11.63
C GLU A 169 -1.92 26.53 10.68
N ILE A 170 -2.04 26.33 9.36
CA ILE A 170 -1.33 27.14 8.36
C ILE A 170 -2.26 27.46 7.18
N THR A 171 -2.28 28.74 6.79
CA THR A 171 -2.81 29.18 5.49
C THR A 171 -1.71 29.99 4.81
N GLU A 172 -1.08 29.40 3.79
CA GLU A 172 0.04 30.00 3.08
C GLU A 172 -0.15 29.88 1.57
N GLU A 173 0.28 30.92 0.86
CA GLU A 173 0.36 30.92 -0.59
C GLU A 173 1.81 31.24 -0.98
N ASN A 174 2.48 30.29 -1.63
CA ASN A 174 3.89 30.41 -1.98
C ASN A 174 4.21 29.63 -3.27
N GLU A 175 5.43 29.76 -3.75
CA GLU A 175 5.96 28.96 -4.85
C GLU A 175 6.64 27.69 -4.32
N PHE A 176 6.18 26.54 -4.81
CA PHE A 176 6.70 25.21 -4.45
C PHE A 176 7.21 24.49 -5.70
N LEU A 177 8.26 23.68 -5.56
CA LEU A 177 8.87 22.88 -6.63
C LEU A 177 8.22 21.49 -6.78
#